data_AF-A0A857C690-F1
#
_entry.id   AF-A0A857C690-F1
#
_cell.length_a   1.000
_cell.length_b   1.000
_cell.length_c   1.000
_cell.angle_alpha   90.00
_cell.angle_beta   90.00
_cell.angle_gamma   90.00
#
_symmetry.space_group_name_H-M   'P 1'
#
loop_
_entity.id
_entity.type
_entity.pdbx_description
1 polymer ?
#
loop_
_entity_poly.entity_id
_entity_poly.type
_entity_poly.pdbx_seq_one_letter_code
_entity_poly.pdbx_strand_id
1 'polypeptide(L)'
;MTGAGDLGAAAAREILARHEFFVDWFSGRLSDSAFAASLAAFEPDFHRIDPDGALQDHAGLTAMLAAARGRLADGFAITIEEIAVLRETGEEALMTYLERQEHGGRTTFRRAGALFSRNADAPLGVAWRFVQETWINDRTDEQPAAE
;
A
#
# COMPACT_ATOMS: atom_id res chain seq x y z
N MET A 1 16.62 20.34 -9.41
CA MET A 1 17.07 19.97 -8.05
C MET A 1 15.82 19.57 -7.28
N THR A 2 15.56 18.28 -7.18
CA THR A 2 14.53 17.73 -6.26
C THR A 2 15.07 17.93 -4.85
N GLY A 3 14.43 18.80 -4.08
CA GLY A 3 14.81 19.06 -2.69
C GLY A 3 14.42 17.89 -1.79
N ALA A 4 15.07 17.77 -0.64
CA ALA A 4 14.59 16.93 0.45
C ALA A 4 13.14 17.30 0.78
N GLY A 5 12.22 16.33 0.77
CA GLY A 5 10.77 16.51 0.95
C GLY A 5 9.93 16.04 -0.25
N ASP A 6 10.50 16.03 -1.46
CA ASP A 6 9.79 15.65 -2.69
C ASP A 6 9.52 14.14 -2.75
N LEU A 7 10.45 13.33 -2.26
CA LEU A 7 10.35 11.87 -2.33
C LEU A 7 9.32 11.35 -1.33
N GLY A 8 9.29 11.92 -0.12
CA GLY A 8 8.27 11.61 0.88
C GLY A 8 6.86 11.96 0.41
N ALA A 9 6.69 13.11 -0.27
CA ALA A 9 5.42 13.49 -0.86
C ALA A 9 5.00 12.58 -2.03
N ALA A 10 5.95 12.16 -2.87
CA ALA A 10 5.69 11.18 -3.93
C ALA A 10 5.31 9.81 -3.35
N ALA A 11 6.02 9.35 -2.32
CA ALA A 11 5.70 8.12 -1.61
C ALA A 11 4.31 8.16 -0.95
N ALA A 12 3.91 9.29 -0.35
CA ALA A 12 2.56 9.44 0.19
C ALA A 12 1.47 9.31 -0.89
N ARG A 13 1.66 9.92 -2.07
CA ARG A 13 0.75 9.77 -3.22
C ARG A 13 0.71 8.33 -3.72
N GLU A 14 1.86 7.66 -3.77
CA GLU A 14 1.96 6.25 -4.16
C GLU A 14 1.25 5.33 -3.16
N ILE A 15 1.38 5.55 -1.85
CA ILE A 15 0.63 4.79 -0.84
C ILE A 15 -0.87 4.90 -1.11
N LEU A 16 -1.39 6.11 -1.33
CA LEU A 16 -2.82 6.31 -1.61
C LEU A 16 -3.26 5.61 -2.90
N ALA A 17 -2.57 5.86 -4.00
CA ALA A 17 -2.89 5.28 -5.31
C ALA A 17 -2.80 3.75 -5.30
N ARG A 18 -1.86 3.19 -4.54
CA ARG A 18 -1.67 1.74 -4.44
C ARG A 18 -2.85 1.04 -3.77
N HIS A 19 -3.37 1.62 -2.71
CA HIS A 19 -4.50 1.03 -1.99
C HIS A 19 -5.83 1.26 -2.71
N GLU A 20 -5.99 2.37 -3.44
CA GLU A 20 -7.09 2.54 -4.40
C GLU A 20 -7.06 1.45 -5.47
N PHE A 21 -5.88 1.18 -6.05
CA PHE A 21 -5.72 0.05 -6.98
C PHE A 21 -6.13 -1.28 -6.35
N PHE A 22 -5.72 -1.57 -5.11
CA PHE A 22 -6.11 -2.82 -4.44
C PHE A 22 -7.62 -2.92 -4.25
N VAL A 23 -8.28 -1.84 -3.85
CA VAL A 23 -9.74 -1.79 -3.70
C VAL A 23 -10.45 -2.12 -5.01
N ASP A 24 -10.06 -1.48 -6.11
CA ASP A 24 -10.67 -1.70 -7.41
C ASP A 24 -10.30 -3.06 -8.02
N TRP A 25 -9.04 -3.48 -7.87
CA TRP A 25 -8.54 -4.75 -8.40
C TRP A 25 -9.17 -5.96 -7.72
N PHE A 26 -9.22 -5.96 -6.38
CA PHE A 26 -9.81 -7.06 -5.62
C PHE A 26 -11.32 -7.13 -5.77
N SER A 27 -11.97 -6.00 -6.08
CA SER A 27 -13.39 -5.95 -6.45
C SER A 27 -13.66 -6.26 -7.93
N GLY A 28 -12.63 -6.49 -8.74
CA GLY A 28 -12.76 -6.84 -10.16
C GLY A 28 -13.16 -5.68 -11.07
N ARG A 29 -13.04 -4.42 -10.62
CA ARG A 29 -13.43 -3.22 -11.38
C ARG A 29 -12.42 -2.78 -12.44
N LEU A 30 -11.19 -3.30 -12.38
CA LEU A 30 -10.12 -2.95 -13.32
C LEU A 30 -9.91 -4.00 -14.40
N SER A 31 -9.39 -3.56 -15.56
CA SER A 31 -8.92 -4.41 -16.65
C SER A 31 -7.53 -4.99 -16.38
N ASP A 32 -7.14 -6.02 -17.15
CA ASP A 32 -5.81 -6.64 -17.03
C ASP A 32 -4.65 -5.68 -17.28
N SER A 33 -4.84 -4.63 -18.08
CA SER A 33 -3.80 -3.62 -18.32
C SER A 33 -3.40 -2.87 -17.05
N ALA A 34 -4.31 -2.74 -16.08
CA ALA A 34 -4.02 -2.12 -14.80
C ALA A 34 -3.05 -2.97 -13.95
N PHE A 35 -3.01 -4.28 -14.17
CA PHE A 35 -2.15 -5.18 -13.42
C PHE A 35 -0.67 -4.93 -13.73
N ALA A 36 -0.29 -4.85 -15.01
CA ALA A 36 1.08 -4.58 -15.40
C ALA A 36 1.55 -3.19 -14.94
N ALA A 37 0.70 -2.17 -15.09
CA ALA A 37 1.00 -0.81 -14.62
C ALA A 37 1.16 -0.77 -13.08
N SER A 38 0.39 -1.58 -12.37
CA SER A 38 0.49 -1.73 -10.92
C SER A 38 1.84 -2.33 -10.52
N LEU A 39 2.30 -3.39 -11.18
CA LEU A 39 3.59 -4.03 -10.85
C LEU A 39 4.80 -3.11 -11.10
N ALA A 40 4.69 -2.14 -12.01
CA ALA A 40 5.77 -1.18 -12.28
C ALA A 40 6.12 -0.25 -11.10
N ALA A 41 5.30 -0.21 -10.05
CA ALA A 41 5.64 0.53 -8.83
C ALA A 41 6.44 -0.30 -7.83
N PHE A 42 6.72 -1.57 -8.07
CA PHE A 42 7.52 -2.40 -7.17
C PHE A 42 8.89 -2.62 -7.79
N GLU A 43 9.94 -2.43 -7.00
CA GLU A 43 11.30 -2.75 -7.44
C GLU A 43 11.45 -4.26 -7.63
N PRO A 44 12.33 -4.72 -8.54
CA PRO A 44 12.56 -6.15 -8.75
C PRO A 44 13.02 -6.90 -7.48
N ASP A 45 13.69 -6.22 -6.56
CA ASP A 45 14.13 -6.76 -5.26
C ASP A 45 13.15 -6.44 -4.12
N PHE A 46 11.89 -6.12 -4.43
CA PHE A 46 10.85 -5.85 -3.45
C PHE A 46 10.62 -7.03 -2.51
N HIS A 47 10.41 -6.72 -1.23
CA HIS A 47 9.97 -7.66 -0.21
C HIS A 47 8.82 -7.11 0.63
N ARG A 48 7.90 -7.98 1.01
CA ARG A 48 6.80 -7.71 1.95
C ARG A 48 6.85 -8.69 3.10
N ILE A 49 6.67 -8.20 4.32
CA ILE A 49 6.31 -9.01 5.48
C ILE A 49 4.85 -8.68 5.80
N ASP A 50 3.98 -9.68 5.65
CA ASP A 50 2.56 -9.51 5.94
C ASP A 50 2.30 -9.44 7.46
N PRO A 51 1.08 -9.07 7.89
CA PRO A 51 0.75 -8.95 9.30
C PRO A 51 0.90 -10.25 10.12
N ASP A 52 0.89 -11.42 9.45
CA ASP A 52 1.07 -12.73 10.08
C ASP A 52 2.56 -13.17 10.08
N GLY A 53 3.45 -12.33 9.54
CA GLY A 53 4.90 -12.51 9.53
C GLY A 53 5.44 -13.27 8.31
N ALA A 54 4.62 -13.56 7.30
CA ALA A 54 5.08 -14.25 6.10
C ALA A 54 5.88 -13.31 5.20
N LEU A 55 7.07 -13.74 4.79
CA LEU A 55 7.91 -13.03 3.82
C LEU A 55 7.47 -13.38 2.39
N GLN A 56 7.25 -12.35 1.58
CA GLN A 56 6.86 -12.43 0.18
C GLN A 56 7.81 -11.56 -0.65
N ASP A 57 8.40 -12.12 -1.69
CA ASP A 57 9.17 -11.34 -2.67
C ASP A 57 8.26 -10.75 -3.76
N HIS A 58 8.84 -10.04 -4.73
CA HIS A 58 8.12 -9.49 -5.87
C HIS A 58 7.29 -10.54 -6.63
N ALA A 59 7.82 -11.76 -6.82
CA ALA A 59 7.11 -12.82 -7.53
C ALA A 59 5.90 -13.34 -6.71
N GLY A 60 6.08 -13.48 -5.40
CA GLY A 60 5.01 -13.82 -4.46
C GLY A 60 3.91 -12.76 -4.43
N LEU A 61 4.27 -11.47 -4.39
CA LEU A 61 3.32 -10.36 -4.51
C LEU A 61 2.54 -10.44 -5.83
N THR A 62 3.26 -10.64 -6.94
CA THR A 62 2.66 -10.75 -8.28
C THR A 62 1.63 -11.88 -8.34
N ALA A 63 1.99 -13.06 -7.84
CA ALA A 63 1.09 -14.22 -7.82
C ALA A 63 -0.13 -13.97 -6.93
N MET A 64 0.06 -13.35 -5.76
CA MET A 64 -1.03 -13.01 -4.84
C MET A 64 -2.02 -12.05 -5.50
N LEU A 65 -1.52 -10.94 -6.08
CA LEU A 65 -2.37 -9.96 -6.73
C LEU A 65 -3.14 -10.59 -7.90
N ALA A 66 -2.48 -11.40 -8.74
CA ALA A 66 -3.15 -12.11 -9.83
C ALA A 66 -4.29 -13.03 -9.34
N ALA A 67 -4.07 -13.74 -8.23
CA ALA A 67 -5.07 -14.63 -7.64
C ALA A 67 -6.24 -13.89 -6.96
N ALA A 68 -6.00 -12.66 -6.49
CA ALA A 68 -6.94 -11.86 -5.71
C ALA A 68 -7.94 -11.05 -6.56
N ARG A 69 -7.78 -10.98 -7.89
CA ARG A 69 -8.68 -10.21 -8.76
C ARG A 69 -10.14 -10.66 -8.61
N GLY A 70 -11.02 -9.72 -8.31
CA GLY A 70 -12.46 -9.99 -8.17
C GLY A 70 -12.83 -10.98 -7.06
N ARG A 71 -11.94 -11.23 -6.10
CA ARG A 71 -12.19 -12.16 -4.98
C ARG A 71 -12.96 -11.52 -3.82
N LEU A 72 -12.92 -10.20 -3.70
CA LEU A 72 -13.60 -9.49 -2.63
C LEU A 72 -14.92 -8.93 -3.13
N ALA A 73 -15.96 -9.08 -2.31
CA ALA A 73 -17.32 -8.65 -2.63
C ALA A 73 -17.50 -7.13 -2.58
N ASP A 74 -18.65 -6.66 -3.07
CA ASP A 74 -19.09 -5.28 -2.92
C ASP A 74 -19.06 -4.86 -1.44
N GLY A 75 -18.44 -3.71 -1.18
CA GLY A 75 -18.20 -3.20 0.18
C GLY A 75 -16.79 -3.46 0.73
N PHE A 76 -15.88 -4.04 -0.05
CA PHE A 76 -14.45 -3.97 0.28
C PHE A 76 -13.93 -2.54 0.16
N ALA A 77 -13.36 -2.02 1.23
CA ALA A 77 -12.76 -0.69 1.26
C ALA A 77 -11.42 -0.72 2.01
N ILE A 78 -10.52 0.17 1.59
CA ILE A 78 -9.28 0.48 2.29
C ILE A 78 -9.22 1.98 2.47
N THR A 79 -8.98 2.44 3.69
CA THR A 79 -8.69 3.83 4.01
C THR A 79 -7.28 3.93 4.59
N ILE A 80 -6.50 4.88 4.08
CA ILE A 80 -5.16 5.17 4.58
C ILE A 80 -5.21 6.44 5.43
N GLU A 81 -4.68 6.34 6.63
CA GLU A 81 -4.66 7.39 7.64
C GLU A 81 -3.21 7.59 8.14
N GLU A 82 -2.97 8.71 8.83
CA GLU A 82 -1.71 8.93 9.57
C GLU A 82 -0.43 8.69 8.74
N ILE A 83 -0.42 9.07 7.46
CA ILE A 83 0.78 8.95 6.61
C ILE A 83 1.85 9.91 7.13
N ALA A 84 3.04 9.38 7.40
CA ALA A 84 4.18 10.15 7.88
C ALA A 84 5.49 9.67 7.23
N VAL A 85 6.40 10.62 7.02
CA VAL A 85 7.79 10.34 6.66
C VAL A 85 8.58 10.11 7.94
N LEU A 86 9.17 8.92 8.09
CA LEU A 86 10.06 8.59 9.22
C LEU A 86 11.51 9.02 8.95
N ARG A 87 11.95 8.88 7.71
CA ARG A 87 13.28 9.31 7.23
C ARG A 87 13.20 9.54 5.73
N GLU A 88 13.93 10.53 5.23
CA GLU A 88 14.12 10.75 3.80
C GLU A 88 15.58 11.08 3.49
N THR A 89 16.03 10.64 2.33
CA THR A 89 17.30 11.00 1.70
C THR A 89 17.02 11.47 0.25
N GLY A 90 18.06 11.77 -0.53
CA GLY A 90 17.86 12.13 -1.95
C GLY A 90 17.25 10.99 -2.78
N GLU A 91 17.47 9.74 -2.36
CA GLU A 91 17.17 8.53 -3.13
C GLU A 91 16.10 7.64 -2.49
N GLU A 92 15.90 7.72 -1.17
CA GLU A 92 15.00 6.83 -0.44
C GLU A 92 14.12 7.56 0.58
N ALA A 93 12.90 7.06 0.77
CA ALA A 93 11.97 7.52 1.79
C ALA A 93 11.44 6.33 2.60
N LEU A 94 11.63 6.37 3.92
CA LEU A 94 11.01 5.47 4.87
C LEU A 94 9.73 6.12 5.38
N MET A 95 8.61 5.44 5.14
CA MET A 95 7.26 5.89 5.43
C MET A 95 6.63 5.03 6.52
N THR A 96 5.65 5.60 7.21
CA THR A 96 4.66 4.83 7.97
C THR A 96 3.27 5.35 7.68
N TYR A 97 2.28 4.48 7.77
CA TYR A 97 0.88 4.82 7.61
C TYR A 97 0.01 3.81 8.34
N LEU A 98 -1.19 4.24 8.72
CA LEU A 98 -2.23 3.35 9.20
C LEU A 98 -3.11 2.95 8.03
N GLU A 99 -3.44 1.67 7.96
CA GLU A 99 -4.43 1.15 7.02
C GLU A 99 -5.61 0.58 7.80
N ARG A 100 -6.80 1.05 7.43
CA ARG A 100 -8.10 0.53 7.85
C ARG A 100 -8.71 -0.23 6.67
N GLN A 101 -9.00 -1.52 6.85
CA GLN A 101 -9.72 -2.31 5.85
C GLN A 101 -11.10 -2.70 6.36
N GLU A 102 -12.10 -2.57 5.50
CA GLU A 102 -13.48 -2.95 5.77
C GLU A 102 -13.88 -4.06 4.79
N HIS A 103 -14.31 -5.20 5.32
CA HIS A 103 -14.73 -6.34 4.50
C HIS A 103 -15.69 -7.26 5.27
N GLY A 104 -16.82 -7.63 4.65
CA GLY A 104 -17.74 -8.62 5.22
C GLY A 104 -18.27 -8.25 6.62
N GLY A 105 -18.51 -6.96 6.87
CA GLY A 105 -18.96 -6.44 8.17
C GLY A 105 -17.88 -6.43 9.26
N ARG A 106 -16.60 -6.61 8.89
CA ARG A 106 -15.45 -6.55 9.79
C ARG A 106 -14.55 -5.38 9.39
N THR A 107 -14.09 -4.65 10.39
CA THR A 107 -13.03 -3.65 10.24
C THR A 107 -11.75 -4.19 10.87
N THR A 108 -10.64 -4.05 10.16
CA THR A 108 -9.29 -4.39 10.66
C THR A 108 -8.35 -3.22 10.48
N PHE A 109 -7.40 -3.10 11.39
CA PHE A 109 -6.39 -2.05 11.38
C PHE A 109 -5.01 -2.68 11.33
N ARG A 110 -4.12 -2.09 10.53
CA ARG A 110 -2.69 -2.45 10.52
C ARG A 110 -1.84 -1.21 10.41
N ARG A 111 -0.69 -1.21 11.09
CA ARG A 111 0.37 -0.23 10.87
C ARG A 111 1.33 -0.78 9.84
N ALA A 112 1.73 0.04 8.88
CA ALA A 112 2.76 -0.31 7.93
C ALA A 112 4.01 0.56 8.13
N GLY A 113 5.18 -0.06 7.95
CA GLY A 113 6.44 0.62 7.67
C GLY A 113 6.89 0.26 6.25
N ALA A 114 7.16 1.25 5.41
CA ALA A 114 7.43 1.04 3.98
C ALA A 114 8.65 1.84 3.51
N LEU A 115 9.54 1.20 2.75
CA LEU A 115 10.69 1.84 2.13
C LEU A 115 10.42 2.02 0.63
N PHE A 116 10.64 3.25 0.16
CA PHE A 116 10.56 3.62 -1.24
C PHE A 116 11.91 4.08 -1.76
N SER A 117 12.22 3.75 -3.02
CA SER A 117 13.30 4.39 -3.79
C SER A 117 12.75 5.34 -4.84
N ARG A 118 13.55 6.35 -5.19
CA ARG A 118 13.32 7.16 -6.39
C ARG A 118 13.41 6.27 -7.63
N ASN A 119 12.38 6.32 -8.47
CA ASN A 119 12.35 5.57 -9.71
C ASN A 119 11.50 6.32 -10.74
N ALA A 120 12.17 6.91 -11.75
CA ALA A 120 11.50 7.73 -12.76
C ALA A 120 10.59 6.94 -13.71
N ASP A 121 10.79 5.63 -13.80
CA ASP A 121 9.97 4.73 -14.63
C ASP A 121 8.73 4.23 -13.88
N ALA A 122 8.70 4.39 -12.55
CA ALA A 122 7.56 4.03 -11.73
C ALA A 122 6.43 5.08 -11.86
N PRO A 123 5.15 4.68 -11.73
CA PRO A 123 4.00 5.54 -12.05
C PRO A 123 3.99 6.92 -11.41
N LEU A 124 4.50 7.05 -10.18
CA LEU A 124 4.54 8.29 -9.42
C LEU A 124 5.95 8.77 -9.07
N GLY A 125 6.98 8.27 -9.78
CA GLY A 125 8.38 8.66 -9.59
C GLY A 125 9.07 7.97 -8.41
N VAL A 126 8.41 7.00 -7.78
CA VAL A 126 8.89 6.21 -6.66
C VAL A 126 8.45 4.76 -6.80
N ALA A 127 9.25 3.85 -6.29
CA ALA A 127 8.93 2.44 -6.27
C ALA A 127 9.10 1.84 -4.86
N TRP A 128 8.22 0.91 -4.52
CA TRP A 128 8.26 0.13 -3.29
C TRP A 128 9.47 -0.81 -3.29
N ARG A 129 10.31 -0.74 -2.26
CA ARG A 129 11.39 -1.71 -1.99
C ARG A 129 11.04 -2.68 -0.88
N PHE A 130 10.35 -2.17 0.13
CA PHE A 130 9.99 -2.97 1.29
C PHE A 130 8.69 -2.49 1.90
N VAL A 131 7.91 -3.42 2.45
CA VAL A 131 6.83 -3.10 3.38
C VAL A 131 6.74 -4.17 4.45
N GLN A 132 6.54 -3.75 5.69
CA GLN A 132 6.15 -4.63 6.78
C GLN A 132 4.89 -4.10 7.43
N GLU A 133 3.94 -5.00 7.64
CA GLU A 133 2.66 -4.69 8.27
C GLU A 133 2.58 -5.31 9.67
N THR A 134 1.77 -4.73 10.55
CA THR A 134 1.52 -5.25 11.90
C THR A 134 0.07 -5.00 12.27
N TRP A 135 -0.64 -6.06 12.68
CA TRP A 135 -2.01 -5.96 13.16
C TRP A 135 -2.14 -5.03 14.39
N ILE A 136 -3.21 -4.25 14.42
CA ILE A 136 -3.62 -3.46 15.60
C ILE A 136 -4.95 -4.07 16.08
N ASN A 137 -4.91 -4.74 17.23
CA ASN A 137 -6.03 -5.56 17.72
C ASN A 137 -6.95 -4.83 18.72
N ASP A 138 -6.49 -3.73 19.28
CA ASP A 138 -7.18 -2.96 20.33
C ASP A 138 -7.96 -1.74 19.80
N ARG A 139 -7.77 -1.38 18.52
CA ARG A 139 -8.53 -0.32 17.86
C ARG A 139 -9.86 -0.90 17.35
N THR A 140 -10.94 -0.52 18.01
CA THR A 140 -12.31 -0.75 17.53
C THR A 140 -12.77 0.42 16.67
N ASP A 141 -13.79 0.22 15.83
CA ASP A 141 -14.51 1.30 15.13
C ASP A 141 -15.10 2.28 16.16
N GLU A 142 -14.32 3.26 16.62
CA GLU A 142 -14.91 4.46 17.18
C GLU A 142 -15.56 5.24 16.02
N GLN A 143 -16.88 5.11 15.91
CA GLN A 143 -17.66 6.05 15.11
C GLN A 143 -17.35 7.46 15.61
N PRO A 144 -17.04 8.44 14.73
CA PRO A 144 -17.15 9.83 15.16
C PRO A 144 -18.58 10.04 15.63
N ALA A 145 -18.74 10.57 16.85
CA ALA A 145 -20.04 10.97 17.36
C ALA A 145 -20.72 11.85 16.32
N ALA A 146 -21.91 11.46 15.87
CA ALA A 146 -22.73 12.32 15.03
C ALA A 146 -23.01 13.61 15.82
N GLU A 147 -22.46 14.73 15.35
CA GLU A 147 -22.92 16.08 15.70
C GLU A 147 -24.16 16.45 14.87
#